data_AF-A0A534VCU9-F1
#
_entry.id   AF-A0A534VCU9-F1
#
_cell.length_a   1.000
_cell.length_b   1.000
_cell.length_c   1.000
_cell.angle_alpha   90.00
_cell.angle_beta   90.00
_cell.angle_gamma   90.00
#
_symmetry.space_group_name_H-M   'P 1'
#
loop_
_entity.id
_entity.type
_entity.pdbx_description
1 polymer ?
#
loop_
_entity_poly.entity_id
_entity_poly.type
_entity_poly.pdbx_seq_one_letter_code
_entity_poly.pdbx_strand_id
1 'polypeptide(L)'
;MKTARLALEHRNTAAGRKGDSMRISTLKGFVRLSLASLAVVALLRASTAVAQLPPGALSTVPVPKPDLTGFVRDEATAIALGKALFWDMQLGSDGIQSCGACHFHGGADNRLKNQVNPGTIHAATTFEVAKPNATLTAANFPLHKLANPEDRFSRVLFDADDVISSQSVTLAKFNDIIPGQAEENCTVTPDPIFNVGGVNVRRVQPRNVPTMINAIFTFRNFWDGRGNAIFNGVDGTGPRNPNARVLQVQADGSVVPVAVAISPASLASQAVPVLGSNFAL
;
A
#
# COMPACT_ATOMS: atom_id res chain seq x y z
N MET A 1 -29.07 20.96 -39.94
CA MET A 1 -30.14 21.50 -39.07
C MET A 1 -29.85 21.11 -37.63
N LYS A 2 -29.57 22.15 -36.81
CA LYS A 2 -29.57 22.28 -35.33
C LYS A 2 -29.29 21.06 -34.42
N THR A 3 -28.09 21.10 -33.84
CA THR A 3 -27.66 20.64 -32.51
C THR A 3 -28.21 21.49 -31.35
N ALA A 4 -28.44 20.91 -30.16
CA ALA A 4 -28.28 21.52 -28.81
C ALA A 4 -28.63 20.45 -27.74
N ARG A 5 -27.73 19.94 -26.89
CA ARG A 5 -27.13 20.52 -25.66
C ARG A 5 -28.13 21.31 -24.81
N LEU A 6 -28.46 20.78 -23.62
CA LEU A 6 -29.08 21.53 -22.53
C LEU A 6 -28.17 21.45 -21.31
N ALA A 7 -27.67 22.62 -20.93
CA ALA A 7 -26.86 22.90 -19.77
C ALA A 7 -27.74 23.20 -18.55
N LEU A 8 -27.10 23.10 -17.38
CA LEU A 8 -27.48 23.65 -16.07
C LEU A 8 -28.20 25.01 -16.14
N GLU A 9 -29.13 25.25 -15.20
CA GLU A 9 -28.96 26.35 -14.23
C GLU A 9 -29.97 26.29 -13.07
N HIS A 10 -29.42 26.48 -11.87
CA HIS A 10 -30.12 26.76 -10.61
C HIS A 10 -30.73 28.16 -10.63
N ARG A 11 -31.94 28.33 -10.07
CA ARG A 11 -32.38 29.62 -9.51
C ARG A 11 -33.11 29.44 -8.18
N ASN A 12 -32.48 30.00 -7.14
CA ASN A 12 -33.10 30.37 -5.87
C ASN A 12 -33.95 31.63 -6.08
N THR A 13 -35.14 31.69 -5.48
CA THR A 13 -35.79 32.97 -5.11
C THR A 13 -36.50 32.82 -3.77
N ALA A 14 -36.07 33.67 -2.84
CA ALA A 14 -36.67 33.92 -1.54
C ALA A 14 -37.98 34.70 -1.64
N ALA A 15 -38.85 34.58 -0.63
CA ALA A 15 -39.49 35.69 0.10
C ALA A 15 -40.73 35.19 0.86
N GLY A 16 -40.78 35.51 2.16
CA GLY A 16 -41.86 35.10 3.05
C GLY A 16 -43.16 35.89 2.88
N ARG A 17 -44.24 35.37 3.50
CA ARG A 17 -45.40 36.17 3.85
C ARG A 17 -46.06 35.65 5.13
N LYS A 18 -46.40 36.61 5.98
CA LYS A 18 -47.00 36.54 7.32
C LYS A 18 -48.28 35.69 7.36
N GLY A 19 -48.51 35.08 8.51
CA GLY A 19 -49.62 34.17 8.77
C GLY A 19 -50.96 34.82 9.08
N ASP A 20 -51.91 33.94 9.36
CA ASP A 20 -53.11 34.24 10.13
C ASP A 20 -53.57 32.95 10.83
N SER A 21 -54.03 33.07 12.07
CA SER A 21 -54.50 31.96 12.90
C SER A 21 -56.01 31.84 12.80
N MET A 22 -56.58 30.62 12.71
CA MET A 22 -57.76 30.27 13.52
C MET A 22 -58.05 28.75 13.58
N ARG A 23 -58.09 28.27 14.84
CA ARG A 23 -58.92 27.22 15.48
C ARG A 23 -59.47 26.05 14.66
N ILE A 24 -59.17 24.84 15.13
CA ILE A 24 -59.95 23.63 14.85
C ILE A 24 -60.54 23.11 16.17
N SER A 25 -61.84 22.84 16.11
CA SER A 25 -62.75 22.38 17.14
C SER A 25 -62.45 20.97 17.65
N THR A 26 -62.64 20.79 18.95
CA THR A 26 -62.61 19.53 19.71
C THR A 26 -63.66 18.52 19.23
N LEU A 27 -63.24 17.27 18.97
CA LEU A 27 -64.12 16.10 18.97
C LEU A 27 -63.58 15.08 19.98
N LYS A 28 -64.38 14.82 21.03
CA LYS A 28 -64.08 13.86 22.10
C LYS A 28 -64.38 12.44 21.60
N GLY A 29 -63.35 11.59 21.53
CA GLY A 29 -63.49 10.15 21.31
C GLY A 29 -62.81 9.39 22.44
N PHE A 30 -63.60 8.71 23.27
CA PHE A 30 -63.15 7.87 24.38
C PHE A 30 -62.48 6.60 23.84
N VAL A 31 -61.18 6.40 24.13
CA VAL A 31 -60.51 5.10 23.98
C VAL A 31 -60.07 4.64 25.37
N ARG A 32 -60.53 3.45 25.75
CA ARG A 32 -60.28 2.81 27.04
C ARG A 32 -58.78 2.46 27.17
N LEU A 33 -58.11 3.01 28.19
CA LEU A 33 -56.76 2.63 28.57
C LEU A 33 -56.79 1.27 29.27
N SER A 34 -56.15 0.26 28.70
CA SER A 34 -55.82 -0.99 29.40
C SER A 34 -54.37 -0.90 29.84
N LEU A 35 -54.12 -0.83 31.16
CA LEU A 35 -52.78 -0.91 31.74
C LEU A 35 -52.24 -2.33 31.55
N ALA A 36 -51.25 -2.51 30.67
CA ALA A 36 -50.40 -3.69 30.64
C ALA A 36 -48.99 -3.27 31.09
N SER A 37 -48.60 -3.78 32.25
CA SER A 37 -47.34 -3.53 32.93
C SER A 37 -46.15 -4.04 32.12
N LEU A 38 -45.30 -3.15 31.61
CA LEU A 38 -44.03 -3.50 30.96
C LEU A 38 -42.93 -3.53 32.02
N ALA A 39 -42.61 -4.72 32.55
CA ALA A 39 -41.42 -4.91 33.37
C ALA A 39 -40.18 -4.91 32.47
N VAL A 40 -39.45 -3.80 32.46
CA VAL A 40 -38.14 -3.69 31.78
C VAL A 40 -37.11 -4.43 32.63
N VAL A 41 -36.76 -5.65 32.24
CA VAL A 41 -35.61 -6.37 32.81
C VAL A 41 -34.35 -5.80 32.16
N ALA A 42 -33.67 -4.90 32.86
CA ALA A 42 -32.34 -4.44 32.47
C ALA A 42 -31.32 -5.56 32.79
N LEU A 43 -30.99 -6.39 31.79
CA LEU A 43 -29.82 -7.28 31.87
C LEU A 43 -28.56 -6.41 31.83
N LEU A 44 -27.96 -6.16 33.00
CA LEU A 44 -26.58 -5.71 33.07
C LEU A 44 -25.67 -6.82 32.54
N ARG A 45 -25.24 -6.71 31.29
CA ARG A 45 -24.09 -7.46 30.79
C ARG A 45 -22.85 -6.87 31.44
N ALA A 46 -22.37 -7.50 32.52
CA ALA A 46 -21.01 -7.31 32.99
C ALA A 46 -20.07 -7.66 31.83
N SER A 47 -19.47 -6.64 31.22
CA SER A 47 -18.47 -6.82 30.19
C SER A 47 -17.21 -7.30 30.89
N THR A 48 -16.91 -8.60 30.85
CA THR A 48 -15.59 -9.07 31.26
C THR A 48 -14.61 -8.57 30.21
N ALA A 49 -14.01 -7.42 30.48
CA ALA A 49 -12.83 -6.97 29.78
C ALA A 49 -11.76 -8.04 30.02
N VAL A 50 -11.54 -8.90 29.03
CA VAL A 50 -10.36 -9.77 29.02
C VAL A 50 -9.19 -8.82 28.97
N ALA A 51 -8.44 -8.74 30.07
CA ALA A 51 -7.18 -8.02 30.10
C ALA A 51 -6.30 -8.65 29.02
N GLN A 52 -6.12 -7.95 27.90
CA GLN A 52 -5.20 -8.34 26.85
C GLN A 52 -3.82 -8.33 27.50
N LEU A 53 -3.30 -9.49 27.86
CA LEU A 53 -1.92 -9.60 28.34
C LEU A 53 -1.02 -8.95 27.29
N PRO A 54 -0.05 -8.12 27.71
CA PRO A 54 0.90 -7.54 26.76
C PRO A 54 1.53 -8.70 25.97
N PRO A 55 1.64 -8.56 24.63
CA PRO A 55 2.26 -9.61 23.83
C PRO A 55 3.65 -9.92 24.38
N GLY A 56 3.97 -11.20 24.53
CA GLY A 56 5.28 -11.65 24.98
C GLY A 56 6.41 -11.21 24.04
N ALA A 57 7.65 -11.50 24.41
CA ALA A 57 8.79 -11.20 23.56
C ALA A 57 8.61 -11.80 22.16
N LEU A 58 8.95 -11.07 21.09
CA LEU A 58 8.76 -11.56 19.72
C LEU A 58 9.48 -12.88 19.46
N SER A 59 10.60 -13.13 20.17
CA SER A 59 11.34 -14.40 20.12
C SER A 59 10.55 -15.62 20.60
N THR A 60 9.45 -15.43 21.34
CA THR A 60 8.57 -16.52 21.78
C THR A 60 7.37 -16.71 20.84
N VAL A 61 7.20 -15.85 19.84
CA VAL A 61 6.11 -15.95 18.87
C VAL A 61 6.52 -16.92 17.76
N PRO A 62 5.75 -17.99 17.48
CA PRO A 62 6.03 -18.88 16.36
C PRO A 62 6.05 -18.11 15.04
N VAL A 63 7.05 -18.38 14.20
CA VAL A 63 7.13 -17.76 12.87
C VAL A 63 5.94 -18.23 12.03
N PRO A 64 5.10 -17.32 11.51
CA PRO A 64 3.89 -17.67 10.78
C PRO A 64 4.24 -18.12 9.35
N LYS A 65 4.60 -19.39 9.20
CA LYS A 65 4.85 -20.01 7.90
C LYS A 65 3.55 -20.55 7.29
N PRO A 66 3.32 -20.39 5.98
CA PRO A 66 2.23 -21.07 5.29
C PRO A 66 2.51 -22.58 5.20
N ASP A 67 1.45 -23.37 5.03
CA ASP A 67 1.59 -24.74 4.56
C ASP A 67 2.02 -24.73 3.09
N LEU A 68 3.18 -25.33 2.81
CA LEU A 68 3.78 -25.40 1.48
C LEU A 68 3.60 -26.79 0.84
N THR A 69 2.88 -27.70 1.50
CA THR A 69 2.61 -29.05 0.99
C THR A 69 1.92 -28.96 -0.37
N GLY A 70 2.46 -29.66 -1.37
CA GLY A 70 1.96 -29.64 -2.74
C GLY A 70 2.42 -28.44 -3.57
N PHE A 71 3.13 -27.47 -2.99
CA PHE A 71 3.67 -26.30 -3.70
C PHE A 71 5.20 -26.32 -3.78
N VAL A 72 5.88 -26.67 -2.69
CA VAL A 72 7.35 -26.68 -2.61
C VAL A 72 7.83 -28.10 -2.35
N ARG A 73 8.60 -28.65 -3.30
CA ARG A 73 9.16 -30.01 -3.20
C ARG A 73 10.28 -30.12 -2.16
N ASP A 74 11.13 -29.10 -2.11
CA ASP A 74 12.29 -29.04 -1.22
C ASP A 74 12.40 -27.63 -0.63
N GLU A 75 11.99 -27.49 0.63
CA GLU A 75 12.01 -26.20 1.33
C GLU A 75 13.44 -25.70 1.56
N ALA A 76 14.42 -26.59 1.80
CA ALA A 76 15.80 -26.18 2.02
C ALA A 76 16.40 -25.57 0.75
N THR A 77 16.16 -26.18 -0.41
CA THR A 77 16.57 -25.64 -1.71
C THR A 77 15.83 -24.33 -2.02
N ALA A 78 14.53 -24.23 -1.73
CA ALA A 78 13.78 -23.00 -1.93
C ALA A 78 14.31 -21.84 -1.06
N ILE A 79 14.69 -22.11 0.18
CA ILE A 79 15.34 -21.13 1.07
C ILE A 79 16.69 -20.70 0.50
N ALA A 80 17.51 -21.64 0.03
CA ALA A 80 18.82 -21.33 -0.56
C ALA A 80 18.66 -20.46 -1.83
N LEU A 81 17.72 -20.81 -2.70
CA LEU A 81 17.38 -20.03 -3.89
C LEU A 81 16.92 -18.62 -3.51
N GLY A 82 16.01 -18.48 -2.54
CA GLY A 82 15.54 -17.17 -2.08
C GLY A 82 16.67 -16.29 -1.56
N LYS A 83 17.64 -16.87 -0.83
CA LYS A 83 18.84 -16.14 -0.38
C LYS A 83 19.74 -15.69 -1.52
N ALA A 84 19.88 -16.51 -2.58
CA ALA A 84 20.64 -16.14 -3.76
C ALA A 84 19.95 -15.00 -4.52
N LEU A 85 18.66 -15.17 -4.84
CA LEU A 85 17.84 -14.17 -5.55
C LEU A 85 17.79 -12.83 -4.83
N PHE A 86 17.80 -12.83 -3.49
CA PHE A 86 17.82 -11.60 -2.71
C PHE A 86 18.95 -10.64 -3.08
N TRP A 87 20.11 -11.17 -3.46
CA TRP A 87 21.30 -10.40 -3.82
C TRP A 87 21.55 -10.35 -5.33
N ASP A 88 20.74 -11.04 -6.14
CA ASP A 88 20.95 -11.14 -7.58
C ASP A 88 20.54 -9.85 -8.29
N MET A 89 21.52 -9.15 -8.87
CA MET A 89 21.32 -7.89 -9.57
C MET A 89 20.65 -8.09 -10.95
N GLN A 90 20.62 -9.33 -11.47
CA GLN A 90 19.91 -9.66 -12.72
C GLN A 90 18.39 -9.71 -12.55
N LEU A 91 17.88 -9.62 -11.32
CA LEU A 91 16.45 -9.42 -11.08
C LEU A 91 16.02 -7.97 -11.26
N GLY A 92 16.97 -7.02 -11.32
CA GLY A 92 16.70 -5.62 -11.62
C GLY A 92 16.94 -5.31 -13.10
N SER A 93 16.14 -4.40 -13.66
CA SER A 93 16.21 -4.03 -15.08
C SER A 93 17.55 -3.46 -15.54
N ASP A 94 18.34 -2.89 -14.63
CA ASP A 94 19.59 -2.20 -14.94
C ASP A 94 20.84 -3.01 -14.58
N GLY A 95 20.70 -4.28 -14.19
CA GLY A 95 21.82 -5.12 -13.75
C GLY A 95 22.56 -4.59 -12.52
N ILE A 96 22.00 -3.60 -11.80
CA ILE A 96 22.62 -2.93 -10.64
C ILE A 96 21.80 -3.14 -9.37
N GLN A 97 20.47 -3.09 -9.47
CA GLN A 97 19.60 -3.15 -8.30
C GLN A 97 19.16 -4.58 -7.97
N SER A 98 19.23 -4.95 -6.69
CA SER A 98 18.65 -6.17 -6.12
C SER A 98 17.87 -5.84 -4.85
N CYS A 99 17.19 -6.81 -4.24
CA CYS A 99 16.55 -6.59 -2.93
C CYS A 99 17.60 -6.14 -1.89
N GLY A 100 18.76 -6.80 -1.88
CA GLY A 100 19.87 -6.49 -0.99
C GLY A 100 20.50 -5.11 -1.24
N ALA A 101 20.46 -4.59 -2.47
CA ALA A 101 21.03 -3.27 -2.77
C ALA A 101 20.35 -2.13 -1.98
N CYS A 102 19.07 -2.27 -1.67
CA CYS A 102 18.33 -1.31 -0.83
C CYS A 102 18.26 -1.76 0.64
N HIS A 103 18.27 -3.06 0.93
CA HIS A 103 18.00 -3.54 2.29
C HIS A 103 19.21 -4.15 3.01
N PHE A 104 20.42 -3.71 2.69
CA PHE A 104 21.65 -4.25 3.27
C PHE A 104 21.95 -3.81 4.71
N HIS A 105 21.36 -2.71 5.19
CA HIS A 105 21.67 -2.16 6.52
C HIS A 105 20.46 -2.20 7.44
N GLY A 106 20.42 -3.14 8.37
CA GLY A 106 19.27 -3.33 9.26
C GLY A 106 17.97 -3.64 8.49
N GLY A 107 18.09 -4.19 7.27
CA GLY A 107 16.98 -4.42 6.37
C GLY A 107 16.41 -3.16 5.72
N ALA A 108 17.11 -2.01 5.74
CA ALA A 108 16.66 -0.74 5.17
C ALA A 108 17.79 -0.04 4.38
N ASP A 109 17.39 1.00 3.62
CA ASP A 109 18.31 1.79 2.80
C ASP A 109 18.85 2.96 3.61
N ASN A 110 20.15 2.96 3.87
CA ASN A 110 20.85 4.03 4.59
C ASN A 110 21.69 4.92 3.66
N ARG A 111 21.53 4.79 2.34
CA ARG A 111 22.20 5.68 1.39
C ARG A 111 21.69 7.11 1.58
N LEU A 112 22.50 8.08 1.16
CA LEU A 112 22.19 9.52 1.31
C LEU A 112 21.85 10.19 -0.03
N LYS A 113 22.10 9.52 -1.16
CA LYS A 113 21.86 10.04 -2.51
C LYS A 113 20.74 9.28 -3.19
N ASN A 114 20.00 9.98 -4.04
CA ASN A 114 18.80 9.47 -4.71
C ASN A 114 17.81 8.89 -3.69
N GLN A 115 17.49 9.68 -2.67
CA GLN A 115 16.59 9.24 -1.59
C GLN A 115 15.32 10.06 -1.49
N VAL A 116 15.12 11.10 -2.30
CA VAL A 116 13.93 11.96 -2.24
C VAL A 116 13.01 11.65 -3.40
N ASN A 117 11.73 11.44 -3.12
CA ASN A 117 10.64 11.47 -4.09
C ASN A 117 9.77 12.69 -3.79
N PRO A 118 9.36 13.49 -4.79
CA PRO A 118 8.62 14.75 -4.57
C PRO A 118 7.11 14.50 -4.39
N GLY A 119 6.71 13.47 -3.66
CA GLY A 119 5.30 13.15 -3.47
C GLY A 119 4.57 12.69 -4.75
N THR A 120 5.20 11.90 -5.64
CA THR A 120 4.58 11.52 -6.94
C THR A 120 3.29 10.72 -6.79
N ILE A 121 3.01 10.13 -5.62
CA ILE A 121 1.72 9.51 -5.30
C ILE A 121 0.57 10.53 -5.26
N HIS A 122 0.88 11.81 -5.04
CA HIS A 122 -0.04 12.95 -5.06
C HIS A 122 0.09 13.76 -6.35
N ALA A 123 0.74 13.18 -7.38
CA ALA A 123 1.06 13.83 -8.65
C ALA A 123 1.94 15.09 -8.52
N ALA A 124 2.64 15.24 -7.39
CA ALA A 124 3.62 16.30 -7.22
C ALA A 124 4.90 16.01 -8.02
N THR A 125 5.55 17.09 -8.45
CA THR A 125 6.73 17.08 -9.35
C THR A 125 7.85 17.99 -8.86
N THR A 126 7.59 18.76 -7.80
CA THR A 126 8.52 19.73 -7.23
C THR A 126 9.12 19.14 -5.97
N PHE A 127 10.44 19.15 -5.88
CA PHE A 127 11.15 18.70 -4.68
C PHE A 127 11.24 19.84 -3.68
N GLU A 128 10.75 19.61 -2.47
CA GLU A 128 10.69 20.61 -1.40
C GLU A 128 11.85 20.47 -0.41
N VAL A 129 12.31 19.23 -0.18
CA VAL A 129 13.31 18.89 0.84
C VAL A 129 14.72 18.94 0.26
N ALA A 130 14.93 18.28 -0.88
CA ALA A 130 16.20 18.33 -1.61
C ALA A 130 16.00 17.93 -3.07
N LYS A 131 16.79 18.51 -3.97
CA LYS A 131 16.78 18.21 -5.40
C LYS A 131 17.04 16.72 -5.70
N PRO A 132 16.64 16.20 -6.88
CA PRO A 132 17.04 14.88 -7.34
C PRO A 132 18.55 14.65 -7.19
N ASN A 133 18.96 13.45 -6.76
CA ASN A 133 20.37 13.08 -6.56
C ASN A 133 21.16 13.94 -5.54
N ALA A 134 20.49 14.84 -4.80
CA ALA A 134 21.13 15.57 -3.70
C ALA A 134 21.60 14.60 -2.60
N THR A 135 22.61 15.03 -1.84
CA THR A 135 23.06 14.31 -0.64
C THR A 135 22.26 14.81 0.55
N LEU A 136 21.51 13.92 1.19
CA LEU A 136 20.78 14.24 2.42
C LEU A 136 21.72 14.52 3.58
N THR A 137 21.31 15.45 4.42
CA THR A 137 21.97 15.85 5.66
C THR A 137 20.94 15.93 6.78
N ALA A 138 21.40 16.04 8.03
CA ALA A 138 20.49 16.26 9.17
C ALA A 138 19.63 17.52 9.01
N ALA A 139 20.09 18.54 8.26
CA ALA A 139 19.34 19.77 8.04
C ALA A 139 18.09 19.58 7.15
N ASN A 140 17.99 18.45 6.42
CA ASN A 140 16.81 18.11 5.62
C ASN A 140 15.66 17.57 6.48
N PHE A 141 15.86 17.38 7.78
CA PHE A 141 14.88 16.80 8.70
C PHE A 141 14.54 17.76 9.85
N PRO A 142 13.33 17.63 10.45
CA PRO A 142 12.23 16.75 10.04
C PRO A 142 11.47 17.28 8.82
N LEU A 143 10.73 16.40 8.13
CA LEU A 143 9.89 16.79 6.99
C LEU A 143 8.64 17.58 7.42
N HIS A 144 8.24 17.41 8.68
CA HIS A 144 7.21 18.19 9.35
C HIS A 144 7.81 18.81 10.62
N LYS A 145 7.91 20.13 10.65
CA LYS A 145 8.56 20.88 11.74
C LYS A 145 7.56 21.78 12.44
N LEU A 146 7.38 21.55 13.74
CA LEU A 146 6.56 22.38 14.61
C LEU A 146 7.41 23.41 15.36
N ALA A 147 6.79 24.54 15.75
CA ALA A 147 7.42 25.56 16.58
C ALA A 147 7.74 25.02 17.98
N ASN A 148 6.84 24.21 18.53
CA ASN A 148 7.08 23.39 19.71
C ASN A 148 6.87 21.91 19.33
N PRO A 149 7.93 21.09 19.22
CA PRO A 149 7.81 19.67 18.88
C PRO A 149 6.94 18.85 19.83
N GLU A 150 6.81 19.27 21.10
CA GLU A 150 6.03 18.58 22.12
C GLU A 150 4.54 18.96 22.10
N ASP A 151 4.15 19.97 21.32
CA ASP A 151 2.76 20.38 21.15
C ASP A 151 2.34 20.23 19.68
N ARG A 152 1.56 19.17 19.42
CA ARG A 152 1.00 18.86 18.10
C ARG A 152 0.07 19.93 17.52
N PHE A 153 -0.36 20.91 18.34
CA PHE A 153 -1.19 22.03 17.89
C PHE A 153 -0.38 23.32 17.73
N SER A 154 0.93 23.29 18.00
CA SER A 154 1.79 24.45 17.80
C SER A 154 1.95 24.77 16.31
N ARG A 155 2.38 26.00 16.02
CA ARG A 155 2.52 26.50 14.64
C ARG A 155 3.47 25.61 13.83
N VAL A 156 3.02 25.18 12.65
CA VAL A 156 3.87 24.52 11.65
C VAL A 156 4.87 25.54 11.08
N LEU A 157 6.16 25.23 11.16
CA LEU A 157 7.25 26.03 10.63
C LEU A 157 7.71 25.57 9.24
N PHE A 158 7.59 24.28 8.97
CA PHE A 158 7.92 23.65 7.69
C PHE A 158 7.10 22.38 7.54
N ASP A 159 6.64 22.10 6.33
CA ASP A 159 5.93 20.88 5.96
C ASP A 159 6.27 20.58 4.51
N ALA A 160 6.51 19.31 4.20
CA ALA A 160 6.79 18.84 2.85
C ALA A 160 6.10 17.49 2.64
N ASP A 161 5.58 17.27 1.44
CA ASP A 161 5.00 15.98 1.03
C ASP A 161 6.03 15.04 0.37
N ASP A 162 7.26 15.54 0.18
CA ASP A 162 8.43 14.77 -0.19
C ASP A 162 8.59 13.51 0.69
N VAL A 163 8.94 12.39 0.06
CA VAL A 163 9.14 11.09 0.70
C VAL A 163 10.62 10.73 0.66
N ILE A 164 11.19 10.43 1.81
CA ILE A 164 12.53 9.84 1.90
C ILE A 164 12.42 8.31 1.77
N SER A 165 13.01 7.75 0.72
CA SER A 165 12.90 6.34 0.37
C SER A 165 14.06 5.84 -0.49
N SER A 166 14.04 4.56 -0.88
CA SER A 166 15.09 3.93 -1.67
C SER A 166 15.05 4.31 -3.14
N GLN A 167 16.24 4.41 -3.73
CA GLN A 167 16.40 4.57 -5.18
C GLN A 167 15.92 3.34 -5.96
N SER A 168 15.39 3.59 -7.15
CA SER A 168 15.04 2.61 -8.18
C SER A 168 15.97 2.75 -9.40
N VAL A 169 15.55 2.25 -10.55
CA VAL A 169 16.21 2.45 -11.85
C VAL A 169 15.97 3.87 -12.40
N THR A 170 16.76 4.26 -13.39
CA THR A 170 16.50 5.46 -14.21
C THR A 170 15.33 5.20 -15.15
N LEU A 171 14.52 6.22 -15.46
CA LEU A 171 13.45 6.06 -16.43
C LEU A 171 13.98 5.62 -17.80
N ALA A 172 13.47 4.50 -18.27
CA ALA A 172 13.62 4.04 -19.63
C ALA A 172 12.37 3.26 -20.06
N LYS A 173 12.17 3.13 -21.37
CA LYS A 173 11.13 2.29 -21.95
C LYS A 173 11.72 0.90 -22.18
N PHE A 174 11.16 -0.11 -21.52
CA PHE A 174 11.46 -1.51 -21.79
C PHE A 174 11.13 -1.85 -23.25
N ASN A 175 12.09 -2.47 -23.94
CA ASN A 175 11.92 -3.01 -25.29
C ASN A 175 11.87 -4.54 -25.26
N ASP A 176 12.86 -5.18 -24.63
CA ASP A 176 12.98 -6.64 -24.57
C ASP A 176 13.99 -7.10 -23.50
N ILE A 177 14.03 -8.40 -23.22
CA ILE A 177 15.09 -9.04 -22.46
C ILE A 177 16.17 -9.54 -23.44
N ILE A 178 17.45 -9.37 -23.09
CA ILE A 178 18.55 -9.94 -23.87
C ILE A 178 19.11 -11.15 -23.10
N PRO A 179 18.91 -12.39 -23.59
CA PRO A 179 19.43 -13.57 -22.92
C PRO A 179 20.96 -13.48 -22.70
N GLY A 180 21.38 -13.70 -21.45
CA GLY A 180 22.80 -13.63 -21.07
C GLY A 180 23.36 -12.21 -20.87
N GLN A 181 22.51 -11.19 -20.81
CA GLN A 181 22.86 -9.85 -20.33
C GLN A 181 22.18 -9.59 -19.00
N ALA A 182 22.83 -8.81 -18.13
CA ALA A 182 22.26 -8.43 -16.85
C ALA A 182 21.22 -7.31 -17.01
N GLU A 183 21.44 -6.42 -17.99
CA GLU A 183 20.58 -5.30 -18.30
C GLU A 183 19.50 -5.67 -19.33
N GLU A 184 18.29 -5.15 -19.12
CA GLU A 184 17.22 -5.22 -20.10
C GLU A 184 17.50 -4.30 -21.29
N ASN A 185 17.02 -4.67 -22.48
CA ASN A 185 17.04 -3.79 -23.63
C ASN A 185 16.04 -2.66 -23.41
N CYS A 186 16.53 -1.46 -23.12
CA CYS A 186 15.70 -0.30 -22.83
C CYS A 186 16.07 0.91 -23.69
N THR A 187 15.05 1.68 -24.07
CA THR A 187 15.22 3.00 -24.71
C THR A 187 15.16 4.07 -23.63
N VAL A 188 16.27 4.79 -23.42
CA VAL A 188 16.30 5.91 -22.47
C VAL A 188 15.22 6.93 -22.82
N THR A 189 14.38 7.26 -21.84
CA THR A 189 13.31 8.25 -21.99
C THR A 189 13.59 9.40 -21.03
N PRO A 190 13.62 10.67 -21.49
CA PRO A 190 13.86 11.81 -20.60
C PRO A 190 12.88 11.81 -19.44
N ASP A 191 13.41 11.87 -18.22
CA ASP A 191 12.60 11.94 -17.01
C ASP A 191 12.32 13.41 -16.66
N PRO A 192 11.07 13.88 -16.68
CA PRO A 192 10.75 15.28 -16.39
C PRO A 192 10.93 15.64 -14.91
N ILE A 193 10.98 14.65 -14.00
CA ILE A 193 11.01 14.86 -12.55
C ILE A 193 12.40 14.49 -11.99
N PHE A 194 12.88 13.29 -12.32
CA PHE A 194 14.14 12.75 -11.83
C PHE A 194 15.27 12.99 -12.82
N ASN A 195 15.67 14.26 -13.00
CA ASN A 195 16.82 14.65 -13.80
C ASN A 195 17.65 15.76 -13.15
N VAL A 196 18.93 15.84 -13.53
CA VAL A 196 19.82 16.95 -13.18
C VAL A 196 20.43 17.47 -14.48
N GLY A 197 20.07 18.71 -14.86
CA GLY A 197 20.55 19.31 -16.11
C GLY A 197 20.13 18.54 -17.36
N GLY A 198 18.96 17.90 -17.35
CA GLY A 198 18.46 17.09 -18.47
C GLY A 198 19.00 15.66 -18.52
N VAL A 199 19.92 15.28 -17.61
CA VAL A 199 20.40 13.91 -17.47
C VAL A 199 19.56 13.19 -16.43
N ASN A 200 18.95 12.06 -16.80
CA ASN A 200 18.18 11.24 -15.87
C ASN A 200 19.03 10.81 -14.67
N VAL A 201 18.43 10.89 -13.48
CA VAL A 201 18.95 10.27 -12.27
C VAL A 201 18.01 9.16 -11.84
N ARG A 202 18.42 8.35 -10.85
CA ARG A 202 17.59 7.25 -10.35
C ARG A 202 16.29 7.81 -9.80
N ARG A 203 15.17 7.16 -10.14
CA ARG A 203 13.88 7.43 -9.50
C ARG A 203 13.94 7.01 -8.04
N VAL A 204 13.02 7.53 -7.24
CA VAL A 204 12.89 7.16 -5.83
C VAL A 204 11.47 6.67 -5.58
N GLN A 205 11.32 5.64 -4.75
CA GLN A 205 10.02 5.06 -4.45
C GLN A 205 9.09 6.09 -3.79
N PRO A 206 7.79 6.15 -4.17
CA PRO A 206 6.85 7.16 -3.68
C PRO A 206 6.33 6.90 -2.26
N ARG A 207 6.82 5.84 -1.62
CA ARG A 207 6.56 5.51 -0.22
C ARG A 207 7.88 5.14 0.42
N ASN A 208 8.06 5.45 1.70
CA ASN A 208 9.20 4.96 2.45
C ASN A 208 9.25 3.42 2.38
N VAL A 209 10.38 2.88 1.91
CA VAL A 209 10.61 1.44 1.84
C VAL A 209 10.87 0.94 3.27
N PRO A 210 10.01 0.07 3.82
CA PRO A 210 10.13 -0.37 5.21
C PRO A 210 11.30 -1.33 5.40
N THR A 211 11.70 -1.54 6.65
CA THR A 211 12.62 -2.63 6.97
C THR A 211 11.99 -3.99 6.66
N MET A 212 12.78 -4.93 6.16
CA MET A 212 12.34 -6.31 5.99
C MET A 212 12.47 -7.16 7.25
N ILE A 213 13.14 -6.64 8.29
CA ILE A 213 13.27 -7.34 9.57
C ILE A 213 11.88 -7.51 10.17
N ASN A 214 11.57 -8.73 10.60
CA ASN A 214 10.28 -9.13 11.15
C ASN A 214 9.08 -9.02 10.18
N ALA A 215 9.31 -8.77 8.88
CA ALA A 215 8.21 -8.62 7.90
C ALA A 215 7.32 -9.87 7.81
N ILE A 216 7.83 -11.06 8.13
CA ILE A 216 7.07 -12.32 8.19
C ILE A 216 5.93 -12.26 9.22
N PHE A 217 6.07 -11.49 10.30
CA PHE A 217 5.02 -11.35 11.32
C PHE A 217 3.91 -10.38 10.92
N THR A 218 4.03 -9.71 9.78
CA THR A 218 3.02 -8.79 9.28
C THR A 218 1.90 -9.55 8.58
N PHE A 219 0.68 -9.44 9.11
CA PHE A 219 -0.51 -10.06 8.50
C PHE A 219 -0.72 -9.64 7.04
N ARG A 220 -0.54 -8.34 6.71
CA ARG A 220 -0.55 -7.80 5.35
C ARG A 220 0.56 -6.78 5.17
N ASN A 221 1.43 -7.01 4.19
CA ASN A 221 2.45 -6.03 3.83
C ASN A 221 1.84 -4.94 2.96
N PHE A 222 2.26 -3.69 3.21
CA PHE A 222 1.78 -2.47 2.58
C PHE A 222 0.29 -2.15 2.81
N TRP A 223 0.02 -0.93 3.27
CA TRP A 223 -1.33 -0.48 3.58
C TRP A 223 -2.20 -0.23 2.34
N ASP A 224 -1.60 -0.13 1.15
CA ASP A 224 -2.31 -0.06 -0.13
C ASP A 224 -2.83 -1.43 -0.61
N GLY A 225 -2.55 -2.49 0.14
CA GLY A 225 -3.16 -3.80 -0.06
C GLY A 225 -2.48 -4.69 -1.09
N ARG A 226 -1.35 -4.28 -1.69
CA ARG A 226 -0.62 -5.09 -2.68
C ARG A 226 0.13 -6.30 -2.08
N GLY A 227 0.33 -6.36 -0.76
CA GLY A 227 0.85 -7.53 -0.06
C GLY A 227 -0.26 -8.28 0.69
N ASN A 228 -1.20 -8.88 -0.06
CA ASN A 228 -2.34 -9.60 0.54
C ASN A 228 -1.89 -10.80 1.42
N ALA A 229 -2.55 -11.00 2.56
CA ALA A 229 -2.30 -12.12 3.47
C ALA A 229 -2.47 -13.50 2.82
N ILE A 230 -3.33 -13.58 1.79
CA ILE A 230 -3.59 -14.78 1.01
C ILE A 230 -2.96 -14.60 -0.37
N PHE A 231 -1.97 -15.41 -0.70
CA PHE A 231 -1.35 -15.42 -2.02
C PHE A 231 -2.10 -16.37 -2.96
N ASN A 232 -2.40 -15.91 -4.17
CA ASN A 232 -3.18 -16.65 -5.16
C ASN A 232 -2.31 -17.44 -6.17
N GLY A 233 -0.99 -17.47 -5.96
CA GLY A 233 -0.03 -18.16 -6.83
C GLY A 233 0.41 -17.38 -8.06
N VAL A 234 -0.16 -16.20 -8.32
CA VAL A 234 0.06 -15.43 -9.56
C VAL A 234 0.42 -13.97 -9.30
N ASP A 235 -0.32 -13.28 -8.42
CA ASP A 235 -0.15 -11.85 -8.14
C ASP A 235 -0.39 -11.50 -6.66
N GLY A 236 -0.04 -10.26 -6.29
CA GLY A 236 -0.16 -9.78 -4.91
C GLY A 236 -1.57 -9.42 -4.44
N THR A 237 -2.58 -9.52 -5.32
CA THR A 237 -3.94 -9.07 -5.02
C THR A 237 -4.76 -10.11 -4.25
N GLY A 238 -4.30 -11.37 -4.21
CA GLY A 238 -4.95 -12.46 -3.50
C GLY A 238 -6.33 -12.81 -4.11
N PRO A 239 -7.36 -13.06 -3.29
CA PRO A 239 -8.71 -13.42 -3.78
C PRO A 239 -9.41 -12.37 -4.64
N ARG A 240 -8.87 -11.15 -4.75
CA ARG A 240 -9.43 -10.09 -5.60
C ARG A 240 -9.20 -10.33 -7.10
N ASN A 241 -8.24 -11.19 -7.47
CA ASN A 241 -8.15 -11.71 -8.82
C ASN A 241 -8.86 -13.08 -8.91
N PRO A 242 -10.12 -13.14 -9.39
CA PRO A 242 -10.86 -14.40 -9.51
C PRO A 242 -10.31 -15.31 -10.63
N ASN A 243 -9.42 -14.79 -11.48
CA ASN A 243 -8.86 -15.48 -12.63
C ASN A 243 -7.45 -16.06 -12.37
N ALA A 244 -6.86 -15.81 -11.20
CA ALA A 244 -5.55 -16.37 -10.85
C ALA A 244 -5.62 -17.90 -10.79
N ARG A 245 -4.79 -18.57 -11.59
CA ARG A 245 -4.69 -20.04 -11.66
C ARG A 245 -3.24 -20.46 -11.72
N VAL A 246 -2.93 -21.57 -11.05
CA VAL A 246 -1.67 -22.30 -11.20
C VAL A 246 -1.95 -23.65 -11.86
N LEU A 247 -0.93 -24.28 -12.42
CA LEU A 247 -1.06 -25.59 -13.06
C LEU A 247 -0.83 -26.71 -12.03
N GLN A 248 -1.77 -27.64 -11.92
CA GLN A 248 -1.67 -28.82 -11.07
C GLN A 248 -1.62 -30.09 -11.90
N VAL A 249 -0.60 -30.92 -11.65
CA VAL A 249 -0.50 -32.28 -12.20
C VAL A 249 -1.44 -33.20 -11.42
N GLN A 250 -2.32 -33.88 -12.14
CA GLN A 250 -3.28 -34.83 -11.60
C GLN A 250 -2.69 -36.25 -11.51
N ALA A 251 -3.39 -37.15 -10.81
CA ALA A 251 -2.94 -38.53 -10.63
C ALA A 251 -2.81 -39.31 -11.96
N ASP A 252 -3.57 -38.92 -12.98
CA ASP A 252 -3.51 -39.50 -14.33
C ASP A 252 -2.44 -38.85 -15.23
N GLY A 253 -1.66 -37.90 -14.70
CA GLY A 253 -0.63 -37.15 -15.42
C GLY A 253 -1.15 -35.96 -16.22
N SER A 254 -2.47 -35.72 -16.26
CA SER A 254 -3.02 -34.52 -16.88
C SER A 254 -2.65 -33.25 -16.09
N VAL A 255 -2.59 -32.10 -16.77
CA VAL A 255 -2.29 -30.81 -16.15
C VAL A 255 -3.50 -29.92 -16.28
N VAL A 256 -4.03 -29.46 -15.15
CA VAL A 256 -5.25 -28.62 -15.12
C VAL A 256 -5.00 -27.33 -14.34
N PRO A 257 -5.61 -26.20 -14.76
CA PRO A 257 -5.53 -24.96 -14.03
C PRO A 257 -6.42 -25.01 -12.78
N VAL A 258 -5.85 -24.68 -11.62
CA VAL A 258 -6.56 -24.65 -10.33
C VAL A 258 -6.37 -23.32 -9.61
N ALA A 259 -7.37 -22.92 -8.83
CA ALA A 259 -7.24 -21.77 -7.93
C ALA A 259 -6.56 -22.22 -6.63
N VAL A 260 -5.69 -21.37 -6.08
CA VAL A 260 -4.98 -21.63 -4.82
C VAL A 260 -5.12 -20.46 -3.88
N ALA A 261 -5.05 -20.74 -2.58
CA ALA A 261 -5.12 -19.76 -1.52
C ALA A 261 -4.10 -20.11 -0.44
N ILE A 262 -2.88 -19.60 -0.59
CA ILE A 262 -1.76 -19.87 0.31
C ILE A 262 -1.79 -18.82 1.42
N SER A 263 -1.84 -19.26 2.68
CA SER A 263 -1.94 -18.37 3.84
C SER A 263 -1.21 -18.95 5.05
N PRO A 264 -0.54 -18.12 5.87
CA PRO A 264 -0.22 -16.70 5.65
C PRO A 264 0.90 -16.51 4.62
N ALA A 265 0.71 -15.63 3.63
CA ALA A 265 1.64 -15.47 2.52
C ALA A 265 1.78 -14.02 2.02
N SER A 266 1.70 -13.04 2.92
CA SER A 266 1.88 -11.61 2.59
C SER A 266 3.25 -11.30 1.95
N LEU A 267 4.30 -12.03 2.35
CA LEU A 267 5.63 -11.93 1.74
C LEU A 267 5.67 -12.46 0.30
N ALA A 268 4.93 -13.52 -0.02
CA ALA A 268 4.83 -14.01 -1.39
C ALA A 268 4.04 -13.01 -2.25
N SER A 269 2.94 -12.49 -1.73
CA SER A 269 2.13 -11.47 -2.41
C SER A 269 2.91 -10.20 -2.76
N GLN A 270 3.82 -9.73 -1.88
CA GLN A 270 4.65 -8.56 -2.22
C GLN A 270 5.79 -8.85 -3.21
N ALA A 271 6.23 -10.11 -3.30
CA ALA A 271 7.39 -10.47 -4.11
C ALA A 271 7.06 -10.53 -5.61
N VAL A 272 5.77 -10.61 -5.95
CA VAL A 272 5.29 -10.56 -7.32
C VAL A 272 4.83 -9.15 -7.67
N PRO A 273 5.28 -8.58 -8.80
CA PRO A 273 4.85 -7.25 -9.20
C PRO A 273 3.36 -7.24 -9.54
N VAL A 274 2.71 -6.11 -9.27
CA VAL A 274 1.43 -5.81 -9.91
C VAL A 274 1.76 -5.33 -11.33
N LEU A 275 1.46 -6.15 -12.34
CA LEU A 275 1.62 -5.77 -13.74
C LEU A 275 0.93 -4.41 -14.00
N GLY A 276 1.68 -3.45 -14.54
CA GLY A 276 1.15 -2.15 -14.99
C GLY A 276 1.20 -1.00 -13.99
N SER A 277 1.89 -1.12 -12.84
CA SER A 277 2.15 0.07 -12.03
C SER A 277 3.42 0.78 -12.50
N ASN A 278 3.32 2.06 -12.86
CA ASN A 278 4.46 2.94 -13.23
C ASN A 278 5.46 3.17 -12.07
N PHE A 279 5.32 2.42 -10.98
CA PHE A 279 6.05 2.54 -9.72
C PHE A 279 6.51 1.18 -9.16
N ALA A 280 6.20 0.05 -9.81
CA ALA A 280 6.70 -1.26 -9.39
C ALA A 280 7.76 -1.73 -10.38
N LEU A 281 8.99 -1.70 -9.88
CA LEU A 281 10.24 -2.18 -10.48
C LEU A 281 10.67 -1.34 -11.69
#